data_AF-A0A816XJF6-F1
#
_entry.id   AF-A0A816XJF6-F1
#
_cell.length_a   1.000
_cell.length_b   1.000
_cell.length_c   1.000
_cell.angle_alpha   90.00
_cell.angle_beta   90.00
_cell.angle_gamma   90.00
#
_symmetry.space_group_name_H-M   'P 1'
#
loop_
_entity.id
_entity.type
_entity.pdbx_description
1 polymer ?
#
loop_
_entity_poly.entity_id
_entity_poly.type
_entity_poly.pdbx_seq_one_letter_code
_entity_poly.pdbx_strand_id
1 'polypeptide(L)'
;FSLLVNIRANANWAQNGVTVAGGHGSGGATNQLTAPYGLFVDDDQTVVIADLGNHRIMQWKNGNTTNGEVVAGGNGQGNGLNQLNQPSDVLIDKDT
;
A
#
# COMPACT_ATOMS: atom_id res chain seq x y z
N PHE A 1 -3.36 -3.09 -28.35
CA PHE A 1 -4.30 -3.52 -27.30
C PHE A 1 -4.68 -2.30 -26.48
N SER A 2 -5.89 -1.76 -26.63
CA SER A 2 -6.39 -0.72 -25.72
C SER A 2 -7.40 -1.37 -24.77
N LEU A 3 -7.09 -1.41 -23.49
CA LEU A 3 -8.09 -1.75 -22.48
C LEU A 3 -9.00 -0.54 -22.31
N LEU A 4 -10.25 -0.67 -22.75
CA LEU A 4 -11.30 0.29 -22.40
C LEU A 4 -11.71 0.01 -20.95
N VAL A 5 -11.29 0.86 -20.02
CA VAL A 5 -11.85 0.87 -18.66
C VAL A 5 -13.26 1.45 -18.75
N ASN A 6 -14.27 0.59 -18.70
CA ASN A 6 -15.67 1.01 -18.79
C ASN A 6 -16.18 1.43 -17.40
N ILE A 7 -15.95 2.70 -17.04
CA ILE A 7 -16.54 3.31 -15.85
C ILE A 7 -18.02 3.55 -16.18
N ARG A 8 -18.89 2.61 -15.81
CA ARG A 8 -20.33 2.72 -16.08
C ARG A 8 -20.89 3.84 -15.20
N ALA A 9 -21.49 4.86 -15.82
CA ALA A 9 -22.15 5.95 -15.11
C ALA A 9 -23.26 5.48 -14.12
N ASN A 10 -23.75 4.25 -14.28
CA ASN A 10 -24.81 3.65 -13.47
C ASN A 10 -24.34 2.45 -12.63
N ALA A 11 -23.04 2.30 -12.38
CA ALA A 11 -22.59 1.25 -11.47
C ALA A 11 -23.04 1.59 -10.03
N ASN A 12 -23.56 0.60 -9.31
CA ASN A 12 -23.88 0.76 -7.89
C ASN A 12 -22.61 0.52 -7.09
N TRP A 13 -21.80 1.58 -6.93
CA TRP A 13 -20.64 1.54 -6.04
C TRP A 13 -21.09 1.55 -4.57
N ALA A 14 -20.27 0.99 -3.69
CA ALA A 14 -20.47 1.17 -2.26
C ALA A 14 -20.48 2.68 -1.96
N GLN A 15 -21.58 3.16 -1.36
CA GLN A 15 -21.74 4.60 -1.06
C GLN A 15 -20.88 5.05 0.13
N ASN A 16 -20.29 4.09 0.87
CA ASN A 16 -19.39 4.35 1.98
C ASN A 16 -18.03 3.69 1.71
N GLY A 17 -16.97 4.49 1.77
CA GLY A 17 -15.60 3.99 1.77
C GLY A 17 -15.25 3.36 3.12
N VAL A 18 -14.35 2.38 3.11
CA VAL A 18 -13.75 1.81 4.32
C VAL A 18 -12.24 2.03 4.28
N THR A 19 -11.65 2.30 5.44
CA THR A 19 -10.19 2.36 5.56
C THR A 19 -9.64 0.93 5.55
N VAL A 20 -8.79 0.64 4.56
CA VAL A 20 -8.16 -0.69 4.40
C VAL A 20 -6.68 -0.70 4.80
N ALA A 21 -6.07 0.48 4.99
CA ALA A 21 -4.69 0.66 5.42
C ALA A 21 -4.50 2.02 6.10
N GLY A 22 -3.62 2.09 7.09
CA GLY A 22 -3.34 3.32 7.83
C GLY A 22 -4.54 3.80 8.68
N GLY A 23 -4.92 5.07 8.51
CA GLY A 23 -6.11 5.66 9.15
C GLY A 23 -5.91 6.27 10.54
N HIS A 24 -4.70 6.20 11.12
CA HIS A 24 -4.42 6.64 12.49
C HIS A 24 -3.50 7.86 12.56
N GLY A 25 -3.59 8.74 11.55
CA GLY A 25 -2.72 9.90 11.39
C GLY A 25 -1.36 9.56 10.76
N SER A 26 -0.55 10.60 10.54
CA SER A 26 0.81 10.44 10.02
C SER A 26 1.76 9.95 11.10
N GLY A 27 2.58 8.95 10.79
CA GLY A 27 3.61 8.45 11.71
C GLY A 27 4.18 7.10 11.31
N GLY A 28 5.09 6.58 12.15
CA GLY A 28 5.83 5.34 11.90
C GLY A 28 5.23 4.08 12.53
N ALA A 29 4.11 4.18 13.25
CA ALA A 29 3.45 2.98 13.79
C ALA A 29 2.91 2.07 12.66
N THR A 30 2.67 0.80 12.97
CA THR A 30 2.19 -0.19 11.98
C THR A 30 0.79 0.10 11.45
N ASN A 31 0.03 1.00 12.08
CA ASN A 31 -1.28 1.48 11.68
C ASN A 31 -1.26 2.92 11.13
N GLN A 32 -0.06 3.46 10.89
CA GLN A 32 0.18 4.80 10.38
C GLN A 32 1.04 4.75 9.11
N LEU A 33 0.93 5.80 8.30
CA LEU A 33 1.70 6.00 7.07
C LEU A 33 2.21 7.45 7.05
N THR A 34 3.35 7.71 6.43
CA THR A 34 3.90 9.06 6.28
C THR A 34 4.21 9.32 4.82
N ALA A 35 3.41 10.20 4.21
CA ALA A 35 3.48 10.57 2.81
C ALA A 35 3.61 9.33 1.87
N PRO A 36 2.66 8.37 1.89
CA PRO A 36 2.71 7.24 0.96
C PRO A 36 2.48 7.70 -0.49
N TYR A 37 3.12 7.05 -1.46
CA TYR A 37 3.04 7.43 -2.89
C TYR A 37 2.35 6.37 -3.74
N GLY A 38 3.01 5.24 -4.00
CA GLY A 38 2.45 4.15 -4.79
C GLY A 38 1.82 3.05 -3.95
N LEU A 39 0.86 2.34 -4.55
CA LEU A 39 0.26 1.14 -3.98
C LEU A 39 -0.08 0.12 -5.06
N PHE A 40 -0.08 -1.14 -4.68
CA PHE A 40 -0.57 -2.25 -5.47
C PHE A 40 -1.63 -3.02 -4.68
N VAL A 41 -2.65 -3.53 -5.37
CA VAL A 41 -3.65 -4.43 -4.79
C VAL A 41 -3.63 -5.73 -5.59
N ASP A 42 -3.42 -6.85 -4.91
CA ASP A 42 -3.44 -8.17 -5.56
C ASP A 42 -4.85 -8.77 -5.64
N ASP A 43 -4.99 -9.92 -6.31
CA ASP A 43 -6.26 -10.62 -6.49
C ASP A 43 -6.88 -11.09 -5.16
N ASP A 44 -6.05 -11.28 -4.12
CA ASP A 44 -6.48 -11.63 -2.77
C ASP A 44 -6.93 -10.40 -1.96
N GLN A 45 -6.95 -9.21 -2.60
CA GLN A 45 -7.23 -7.90 -2.00
C GLN A 45 -6.23 -7.50 -0.92
N THR A 46 -5.00 -8.00 -0.99
CA THR A 46 -3.88 -7.52 -0.20
C THR A 46 -3.43 -6.18 -0.76
N VAL A 47 -3.31 -5.19 0.11
CA VAL A 47 -2.84 -3.85 -0.23
C VAL A 47 -1.37 -3.73 0.17
N VAL A 48 -0.52 -3.40 -0.78
CA VAL A 48 0.91 -3.12 -0.55
C VAL A 48 1.18 -1.66 -0.88
N ILE A 49 1.84 -0.93 0.01
CA ILE A 49 2.00 0.52 -0.06
C ILE A 49 3.47 0.89 0.09
N ALA A 50 3.95 1.76 -0.80
CA ALA A 50 5.21 2.47 -0.64
C ALA A 50 5.03 3.62 0.37
N ASP A 51 5.40 3.37 1.63
CA ASP A 51 5.34 4.33 2.72
C ASP A 51 6.61 5.20 2.72
N LEU A 52 6.67 6.09 1.71
CA LEU A 52 7.88 6.81 1.29
C LEU A 52 8.57 7.53 2.45
N GLY A 53 7.83 8.26 3.27
CA GLY A 53 8.37 9.06 4.37
C GLY A 53 8.91 8.23 5.53
N ASN A 54 8.47 6.97 5.66
CA ASN A 54 9.00 6.02 6.62
C ASN A 54 10.05 5.07 6.03
N HIS A 55 10.39 5.23 4.74
CA HIS A 55 11.40 4.42 4.05
C HIS A 55 11.14 2.92 4.17
N ARG A 56 9.89 2.50 3.95
CA ARG A 56 9.44 1.11 4.08
C ARG A 56 8.35 0.77 3.07
N ILE A 57 8.18 -0.53 2.82
CA ILE A 57 7.01 -1.08 2.14
C ILE A 57 6.13 -1.74 3.19
N MET A 58 4.86 -1.39 3.20
CA MET A 58 3.86 -1.90 4.13
C MET A 58 2.86 -2.80 3.41
N GLN A 59 2.37 -3.85 4.08
CA GLN A 59 1.34 -4.76 3.57
C GLN A 59 0.16 -4.84 4.54
N TRP A 60 -1.06 -4.81 4.01
CA TRP A 60 -2.30 -5.15 4.70
C TRP A 60 -3.01 -6.25 3.94
N LYS A 61 -3.20 -7.41 4.58
CA LYS A 61 -4.01 -8.50 4.03
C LYS A 61 -5.49 -8.15 4.10
N ASN A 62 -6.27 -8.68 3.17
CA ASN A 62 -7.71 -8.46 3.13
C ASN A 62 -8.37 -8.76 4.49
N GLY A 63 -9.24 -7.86 4.94
CA GLY A 63 -9.93 -7.94 6.23
C GLY A 63 -9.09 -7.53 7.46
N ASN A 64 -7.76 -7.39 7.35
CA ASN A 64 -6.96 -6.77 8.40
C ASN A 64 -6.88 -5.25 8.14
N THR A 65 -7.54 -4.47 8.98
CA THR A 65 -7.52 -2.99 8.88
C THR A 65 -6.85 -2.34 10.09
N THR A 66 -6.37 -3.13 11.05
CA THR A 66 -5.85 -2.61 12.32
C THR A 66 -4.38 -2.23 12.18
N ASN A 67 -3.53 -3.20 11.82
CA ASN A 67 -2.08 -3.03 11.72
C ASN A 67 -1.57 -3.67 10.43
N GLY A 68 -0.66 -2.99 9.75
CA GLY A 68 0.08 -3.52 8.60
C GLY A 68 1.38 -4.19 9.02
N GLU A 69 1.97 -4.90 8.07
CA GLU A 69 3.24 -5.60 8.21
C GLU A 69 4.32 -4.89 7.38
N VAL A 70 5.51 -4.69 7.93
CA VAL A 70 6.66 -4.20 7.16
C VAL A 70 7.22 -5.37 6.35
N VAL A 71 7.18 -5.29 5.03
CA VAL A 71 7.68 -6.36 4.13
C VAL A 71 9.04 -6.03 3.50
N ALA A 72 9.45 -4.75 3.51
CA ALA A 72 10.78 -4.31 3.13
C ALA A 72 11.12 -2.95 3.77
N GLY A 73 12.40 -2.67 4.02
CA GLY A 73 12.85 -1.41 4.61
C GLY A 73 12.50 -1.24 6.09
N GLY A 74 12.25 0.00 6.52
CA GLY A 74 11.85 0.33 7.90
C GLY A 74 13.00 0.48 8.89
N ASN A 75 14.25 0.31 8.46
CA ASN A 75 15.46 0.45 9.29
C ASN A 75 16.22 1.76 9.00
N GLY A 76 15.46 2.82 8.71
CA GLY A 76 15.99 4.11 8.29
C GLY A 76 16.27 4.21 6.79
N GLN A 77 16.51 5.45 6.35
CA GLN A 77 16.87 5.77 4.98
C GLN A 77 18.26 5.23 4.65
N GLY A 78 18.43 4.53 3.53
CA GLY A 78 19.76 4.16 3.07
C GLY A 78 19.80 3.03 2.04
N ASN A 79 21.01 2.51 1.84
CA ASN A 79 21.34 1.47 0.86
C ASN A 79 21.75 0.14 1.53
N GLY A 80 21.56 0.01 2.86
CA GLY A 80 21.77 -1.25 3.56
C GLY A 80 20.76 -2.32 3.15
N LEU A 81 21.07 -3.59 3.40
CA LEU A 81 20.24 -4.74 2.99
C LEU A 81 18.78 -4.69 3.48
N ASN A 82 18.53 -4.01 4.60
CA ASN A 82 17.22 -3.85 5.22
C ASN A 82 16.74 -2.39 5.24
N GLN A 83 17.35 -1.52 4.46
CA GLN A 83 17.00 -0.11 4.32
C GLN A 83 16.40 0.15 2.93
N LEU A 84 15.54 1.16 2.87
CA LEU A 84 15.08 1.72 1.60
C LEU A 84 15.36 3.22 1.62
N ASN A 85 15.36 3.84 0.45
CA ASN A 85 15.50 5.27 0.34
C ASN A 85 14.34 5.80 -0.49
N GLN A 86 13.34 6.35 0.20
CA GLN A 86 12.16 6.97 -0.39
C GLN A 86 11.49 6.09 -1.47
N PRO A 87 11.01 4.88 -1.13
CA PRO A 87 10.32 4.05 -2.10
C PRO A 87 9.10 4.81 -2.62
N SER A 88 9.00 4.96 -3.94
CA SER A 88 7.95 5.76 -4.58
C SER A 88 6.80 4.91 -5.10
N ASP A 89 7.06 3.66 -5.46
CA ASP A 89 6.08 2.76 -6.05
C ASP A 89 6.35 1.30 -5.68
N VAL A 90 5.35 0.45 -5.88
CA VAL A 90 5.44 -0.99 -5.68
C VAL A 90 4.65 -1.72 -6.76
N LEU A 91 5.27 -2.74 -7.34
CA LEU A 91 4.64 -3.70 -8.24
C LEU A 91 4.91 -5.08 -7.66
N ILE A 92 3.89 -5.93 -7.61
CA ILE A 92 4.07 -7.35 -7.30
C ILE A 92 4.10 -8.09 -8.63
N ASP A 93 5.21 -8.77 -8.90
CA ASP A 93 5.27 -9.73 -9.99
C ASP A 93 4.54 -10.99 -9.58
N LYS A 94 3.56 -11.41 -10.38
CA LYS A 94 2.87 -12.66 -10.18
C LYS A 94 3.55 -13.67 -11.09
N ASP A 95 4.61 -14.28 -10.58
CA ASP A 95 5.15 -15.48 -11.19
C ASP A 95 3.99 -16.49 -11.27
N THR A 96 3.54 -16.74 -12.49
CA THR A 96 2.44 -17.65 -12.82
C THR A 96 2.97 -18.99 -13.28
#